data_AF-A0A844EP18-F1
#
_entry.id   AF-A0A844EP18-F1
#
_cell.length_a   1.000
_cell.length_b   1.000
_cell.length_c   1.000
_cell.angle_alpha   90.00
_cell.angle_beta   90.00
_cell.angle_gamma   90.00
#
_symmetry.space_group_name_H-M   'P 1'
#
loop_
_entity.id
_entity.type
_entity.pdbx_description
1 polymer ?
#
loop_
_entity_poly.entity_id
_entity_poly.type
_entity_poly.pdbx_seq_one_letter_code
_entity_poly.pdbx_strand_id
1 'polypeptide(L)'
;GLLVQEYAAKFGQHLKGAIISSMVDRIDDYTEHLEEVREKALTPEQVAYMKACEAKGDYDNDKYQSYVDILNKGYIDRKQPSKLSHLIDVTNTDIYGAFQGDNEFVVTGKLAEW
;
A
#
# COMPACT_ATOMS: atom_id res chain seq x y z
N GLY A 1 -2.55 -1.59 11.84
CA GLY A 1 -1.73 -0.82 12.79
C GLY A 1 -2.47 0.40 13.28
N LEU A 2 -2.79 1.31 12.35
CA LEU A 2 -3.44 2.61 12.58
C LEU A 2 -4.39 2.67 13.80
N LEU A 3 -5.50 1.94 13.75
CA LEU A 3 -6.55 2.07 14.78
C LEU A 3 -6.05 1.73 16.19
N VAL A 4 -5.08 0.80 16.29
CA VAL A 4 -4.47 0.45 17.58
C VAL A 4 -3.53 1.58 18.03
N GLN A 5 -2.77 2.19 17.13
CA GLN A 5 -1.90 3.34 17.43
C GLN A 5 -2.74 4.55 17.88
N GLU A 6 -3.81 4.89 17.17
CA GLU A 6 -4.76 5.97 17.52
C GLU A 6 -5.40 5.74 18.90
N TYR A 7 -5.89 4.52 19.14
CA TYR A 7 -6.48 4.18 20.42
C TYR A 7 -5.44 4.22 21.54
N ALA A 8 -4.25 3.67 21.33
CA ALA A 8 -3.19 3.68 22.33
C ALA A 8 -2.72 5.11 22.68
N ALA A 9 -2.65 6.01 21.70
CA ALA A 9 -2.31 7.41 21.91
C ALA A 9 -3.35 8.14 22.76
N LYS A 10 -4.65 7.88 22.52
CA LYS A 10 -5.75 8.57 23.21
C LYS A 10 -6.17 7.93 24.53
N PHE A 11 -6.06 6.62 24.63
CA PHE A 11 -6.64 5.79 25.69
C PHE A 11 -5.66 4.77 26.28
N GLY A 12 -4.35 5.01 26.12
CA GLY A 12 -3.29 4.10 26.54
C GLY A 12 -3.34 3.68 28.01
N GLN A 13 -3.94 4.49 28.89
CA GLN A 13 -4.17 4.15 30.30
C GLN A 13 -5.04 2.90 30.51
N HIS A 14 -5.85 2.52 29.50
CA HIS A 14 -6.69 1.33 29.54
C HIS A 14 -5.98 0.08 28.97
N LEU A 15 -4.76 0.23 28.44
CA LEU A 15 -4.00 -0.85 27.83
C LEU A 15 -2.86 -1.29 28.75
N LYS A 16 -2.63 -2.61 28.80
CA LYS A 16 -1.39 -3.17 29.37
C LYS A 16 -0.21 -3.06 28.40
N GLY A 17 -0.49 -2.88 27.11
CA GLY A 17 0.48 -2.77 26.03
C GLY A 17 -0.20 -2.99 24.67
N ALA A 18 0.48 -2.62 23.59
CA ALA A 18 0.07 -2.88 22.22
C ALA A 18 1.23 -3.50 21.45
N ILE A 19 0.93 -4.48 20.59
CA ILE A 19 1.91 -5.08 19.66
C ILE A 19 1.45 -4.72 18.26
N ILE A 20 2.28 -3.96 17.56
CA ILE A 20 2.06 -3.61 16.15
C ILE A 20 3.02 -4.48 15.33
N SER A 21 2.47 -5.22 14.38
CA SER A 21 3.24 -6.02 13.42
C SER A 21 2.94 -5.49 12.03
N SER A 22 3.99 -5.31 11.23
CA SER A 22 3.91 -4.92 9.81
C SER A 22 3.14 -3.60 9.57
N MET A 23 3.38 -2.58 10.39
CA MET A 23 2.90 -1.22 10.18
C MET A 23 3.92 -0.21 10.72
N VAL A 24 4.03 0.95 10.09
CA VAL A 24 4.75 2.12 10.61
C VAL A 24 3.78 3.09 11.30
N ASP A 25 4.30 4.03 12.07
CA ASP A 25 3.57 5.06 12.81
C ASP A 25 3.62 6.45 12.15
N ARG A 26 4.23 6.57 10.97
CA ARG A 26 4.31 7.82 10.19
C ARG A 26 4.17 7.55 8.70
N ILE A 27 3.17 8.16 8.05
CA ILE A 27 2.88 7.89 6.64
C ILE A 27 3.94 8.44 5.69
N ASP A 28 4.53 9.60 6.00
CA ASP A 28 5.56 10.23 5.17
C ASP A 28 6.73 9.27 4.90
N ASP A 29 7.27 8.67 5.98
CA ASP A 29 8.37 7.68 5.88
C ASP A 29 7.98 6.46 5.04
N TYR A 30 6.71 6.05 5.13
CA TYR A 30 6.20 4.94 4.32
C TYR A 30 6.15 5.30 2.84
N THR A 31 5.61 6.47 2.51
CA THR A 31 5.48 6.92 1.12
C THR A 31 6.84 7.17 0.47
N GLU A 32 7.80 7.75 1.19
CA GLU A 32 9.19 7.89 0.74
C GLU A 32 9.80 6.51 0.44
N HIS A 33 9.62 5.55 1.36
CA HIS A 33 10.11 4.19 1.14
C HIS A 33 9.44 3.50 -0.07
N LEU A 34 8.15 3.73 -0.31
CA LEU A 34 7.46 3.20 -1.50
C LEU A 34 8.03 3.80 -2.79
N GLU A 35 8.36 5.08 -2.81
CA GLU A 35 9.03 5.69 -3.98
C GLU A 35 10.39 5.03 -4.24
N GLU A 36 11.22 4.83 -3.21
CA GLU A 36 12.49 4.12 -3.36
C GLU A 36 12.31 2.69 -3.88
N VAL A 37 11.28 1.98 -3.39
CA VAL A 37 10.95 0.62 -3.84
C VAL A 37 10.62 0.62 -5.33
N ARG A 38 9.82 1.58 -5.79
CA ARG A 38 9.47 1.72 -7.21
C ARG A 38 10.70 1.99 -8.06
N GLU A 39 11.58 2.89 -7.63
CA GLU A 39 12.82 3.22 -8.35
C GLU A 39 13.83 2.06 -8.39
N LYS A 40 13.85 1.21 -7.36
CA LYS A 40 14.71 0.01 -7.33
C LYS A 40 14.16 -1.12 -8.20
N ALA A 41 12.84 -1.27 -8.27
CA ALA A 41 12.19 -2.39 -8.94
C ALA A 41 11.90 -2.15 -10.43
N LEU A 42 11.76 -0.89 -10.84
CA LEU A 42 11.34 -0.48 -12.17
C LEU A 42 12.37 0.43 -12.82
N THR A 43 12.36 0.52 -14.16
CA THR A 43 13.19 1.50 -14.87
C THR A 43 12.63 2.91 -14.69
N PRO A 44 13.45 3.97 -14.85
CA PRO A 44 12.97 5.36 -14.76
C PRO A 44 11.80 5.67 -15.69
N GLU A 45 11.78 5.08 -16.89
CA GLU A 45 10.69 5.22 -17.87
C GLU A 45 9.39 4.58 -17.39
N GLN A 46 9.47 3.42 -16.74
CA GLN A 46 8.32 2.73 -16.15
C GLN A 46 7.74 3.52 -14.98
N VAL A 47 8.60 4.03 -14.09
CA VAL A 47 8.17 4.91 -12.97
C VAL A 47 7.50 6.17 -13.51
N ALA A 48 8.08 6.82 -14.52
CA ALA A 48 7.50 8.01 -15.15
C ALA A 48 6.13 7.70 -15.80
N TYR A 49 6.00 6.55 -16.45
CA TYR A 49 4.71 6.10 -17.00
C TYR A 49 3.66 5.93 -15.90
N MET A 50 4.02 5.26 -14.80
CA MET A 50 3.10 5.09 -13.68
C MET A 50 2.65 6.43 -13.09
N LYS A 51 3.58 7.36 -12.84
CA LYS A 51 3.26 8.71 -12.34
C LYS A 51 2.32 9.46 -13.30
N ALA A 52 2.46 9.27 -14.61
CA ALA A 52 1.57 9.87 -15.61
C ALA A 52 0.16 9.25 -15.63
N CYS A 53 0.02 7.96 -15.37
CA CYS A 53 -1.28 7.29 -15.20
C CYS A 53 -1.96 7.76 -13.90
N GLU A 54 -1.22 7.79 -12.80
CA GLU A 54 -1.68 8.26 -11.47
C GLU A 54 -2.24 9.69 -11.55
N ALA A 55 -1.51 10.61 -12.20
CA ALA A 55 -1.94 12.00 -12.38
C ALA A 55 -3.25 12.15 -13.20
N LYS A 56 -3.61 11.14 -13.99
CA LYS A 56 -4.85 11.08 -14.78
C LYS A 56 -5.95 10.26 -14.11
N GLY A 57 -5.65 9.59 -13.00
CA GLY A 57 -6.54 8.60 -12.39
C GLY A 57 -6.74 7.34 -13.24
N ASP A 58 -5.83 7.04 -14.16
CA ASP A 58 -5.93 5.90 -15.09
C ASP A 58 -5.32 4.62 -14.48
N TYR A 59 -5.89 4.18 -13.36
CA TYR A 59 -5.38 3.05 -12.59
C TYR A 59 -5.70 1.69 -13.23
N ASP A 60 -6.81 1.57 -13.95
CA ASP A 60 -7.24 0.34 -14.63
C ASP A 60 -6.41 0.01 -15.89
N ASN A 61 -5.44 0.85 -16.24
CA ASN A 61 -4.61 0.67 -17.43
C ASN A 61 -3.79 -0.63 -17.38
N ASP A 62 -3.95 -1.51 -18.37
CA ASP A 62 -3.26 -2.82 -18.41
C ASP A 62 -1.75 -2.72 -18.23
N LYS A 63 -1.13 -1.70 -18.82
CA LYS A 63 0.32 -1.49 -18.71
C LYS A 63 0.71 -1.00 -17.33
N TYR A 64 -0.11 -0.14 -16.72
CA TYR A 64 0.07 0.28 -15.31
C TYR A 64 -0.02 -0.93 -14.38
N GLN A 65 -1.08 -1.73 -14.51
CA GLN A 65 -1.30 -2.94 -13.73
C GLN A 65 -0.18 -3.97 -13.90
N SER A 66 0.42 -4.07 -15.09
CA SER A 66 1.58 -4.93 -15.31
C SER A 66 2.81 -4.52 -14.47
N TYR A 67 2.98 -3.22 -14.20
CA TYR A 67 4.07 -2.72 -13.35
C TYR A 67 3.74 -2.89 -11.88
N VAL A 68 2.48 -2.67 -11.49
CA VAL A 68 1.99 -2.99 -10.14
C VAL A 68 2.20 -4.48 -9.83
N ASP A 69 1.97 -5.38 -10.78
CA ASP A 69 2.21 -6.82 -10.62
C ASP A 69 3.70 -7.16 -10.38
N ILE A 70 4.63 -6.48 -11.06
CA ILE A 70 6.07 -6.61 -10.78
C ILE A 70 6.36 -6.23 -9.32
N LEU A 71 5.83 -5.11 -8.85
CA LEU A 71 6.00 -4.63 -7.48
C LEU A 71 5.37 -5.60 -6.47
N ASN A 72 4.16 -6.07 -6.73
CA ASN A 72 3.46 -7.03 -5.88
C ASN A 72 4.26 -8.34 -5.72
N LYS A 73 4.78 -8.88 -6.82
CA LYS A 73 5.64 -10.08 -6.80
C LYS A 73 6.99 -9.84 -6.11
N GLY A 74 7.49 -8.61 -6.12
CA GLY A 74 8.76 -8.26 -5.48
C GLY A 74 8.66 -8.01 -3.97
N TYR A 75 7.53 -7.48 -3.50
CA TYR A 75 7.44 -6.90 -2.15
C TYR A 75 6.25 -7.36 -1.32
N ILE A 76 5.11 -7.69 -1.94
CA ILE A 76 3.89 -8.11 -1.24
C ILE A 76 3.79 -9.63 -1.18
N ASP A 77 3.62 -10.29 -2.33
CA ASP A 77 3.59 -11.74 -2.45
C ASP A 77 4.79 -12.28 -3.23
N ARG A 78 5.88 -12.42 -2.48
CA ARG A 78 7.18 -12.84 -3.01
C ARG A 78 7.26 -14.30 -3.43
N LYS A 79 6.26 -15.12 -3.13
CA LYS A 79 6.27 -16.55 -3.48
C LYS A 79 5.30 -16.83 -4.61
N GLN A 80 5.82 -17.38 -5.70
CA GLN A 80 5.01 -17.76 -6.87
C GLN A 80 4.95 -19.30 -7.03
N PRO A 81 3.78 -19.89 -7.35
CA PRO A 81 2.47 -19.22 -7.44
C PRO A 81 2.02 -18.71 -6.06
N SER A 82 1.22 -17.65 -6.07
CA SER A 82 0.70 -17.01 -4.86
C SER A 82 0.13 -18.05 -3.89
N LYS A 83 0.55 -18.00 -2.62
CA LYS A 83 -0.10 -18.81 -1.59
C LYS A 83 -1.56 -18.43 -1.38
N LEU A 84 -1.95 -17.23 -1.80
CA LEU A 84 -3.31 -16.71 -1.68
C LEU A 84 -4.22 -17.15 -2.84
N SER A 85 -3.68 -17.77 -3.88
CA SER A 85 -4.43 -18.20 -5.09
C SER A 85 -5.63 -19.11 -4.85
N HIS A 86 -5.69 -19.79 -3.70
CA HIS A 86 -6.80 -20.68 -3.33
C HIS A 86 -7.81 -20.03 -2.37
N LEU A 87 -7.55 -18.80 -1.94
CA LEU A 87 -8.42 -18.07 -1.03
C LEU A 87 -9.55 -17.39 -1.81
N ILE A 88 -10.71 -17.30 -1.17
CA ILE A 88 -11.82 -16.50 -1.68
C ILE A 88 -11.47 -15.04 -1.41
N ASP A 89 -11.58 -14.20 -2.43
CA ASP A 89 -11.41 -12.77 -2.26
C ASP A 89 -12.59 -12.21 -1.44
N VAL A 90 -12.26 -11.63 -0.29
CA VAL A 90 -13.21 -10.99 0.64
C VAL A 90 -12.90 -9.50 0.80
N THR A 91 -12.06 -8.96 -0.09
CA THR A 91 -11.63 -7.56 -0.04
C THR A 91 -12.80 -6.63 -0.32
N ASN A 92 -13.00 -5.65 0.56
CA ASN A 92 -13.95 -4.58 0.32
C ASN A 92 -13.22 -3.40 -0.30
N THR A 93 -13.32 -3.28 -1.63
CA THR A 93 -12.63 -2.25 -2.42
C THR A 93 -13.08 -0.84 -2.05
N ASP A 94 -14.34 -0.63 -1.66
CA ASP A 94 -14.83 0.69 -1.26
C ASP A 94 -14.14 1.18 0.01
N ILE A 95 -14.00 0.30 1.01
CA ILE A 95 -13.31 0.63 2.27
C ILE A 95 -11.80 0.76 2.04
N TYR A 96 -11.21 -0.17 1.28
CA TYR A 96 -9.78 -0.13 0.98
C TYR A 96 -9.40 1.16 0.25
N GLY A 97 -10.12 1.51 -0.82
CA GLY A 97 -9.91 2.72 -1.59
C GLY A 97 -10.08 3.99 -0.77
N ALA A 98 -11.05 4.03 0.15
CA ALA A 98 -11.26 5.18 1.02
C ALA A 98 -10.10 5.44 2.01
N PHE A 99 -9.38 4.40 2.43
CA PHE A 99 -8.29 4.51 3.40
C PHE A 99 -6.90 4.52 2.75
N GLN A 100 -6.59 3.51 1.95
CA GLN A 100 -5.31 3.35 1.28
C GLN A 100 -5.25 4.18 -0.01
N GLY A 101 -6.16 3.89 -0.94
CA GLY A 101 -6.07 4.32 -2.32
C GLY A 101 -6.25 3.11 -3.25
N ASP A 102 -5.79 3.25 -4.49
CA ASP A 102 -6.01 2.23 -5.52
C ASP A 102 -5.20 0.94 -5.28
N ASN A 103 -3.94 1.07 -4.83
CA ASN A 103 -3.04 -0.06 -4.61
C ASN A 103 -2.03 0.17 -3.49
N GLU A 104 -1.28 -0.87 -3.14
CA GLU A 104 -0.29 -0.89 -2.04
C GLU A 104 0.86 0.12 -2.21
N PHE A 105 1.12 0.60 -3.43
CA PHE A 105 2.28 1.46 -3.74
C PHE A 105 1.91 2.94 -3.95
N VAL A 106 0.62 3.27 -3.88
CA VAL A 106 0.10 4.63 -4.08
C VAL A 106 -0.95 4.93 -3.02
N VAL A 107 -0.55 5.69 -2.00
CA VAL A 107 -1.44 6.09 -0.90
C VAL A 107 -2.11 7.42 -1.24
N THR A 108 -3.41 7.39 -1.53
CA THR A 108 -4.22 8.57 -1.89
C THR A 108 -5.51 8.69 -1.08
N GLY A 109 -5.83 7.68 -0.27
CA GLY A 109 -6.97 7.72 0.65
C GLY A 109 -6.67 8.52 1.92
N LYS A 110 -7.52 8.36 2.93
CA LYS A 110 -7.40 9.07 4.22
C LYS A 110 -6.07 8.87 4.93
N LEU A 111 -5.35 7.77 4.65
CA LEU A 111 -4.05 7.52 5.23
C LEU A 111 -2.97 8.49 4.75
N ALA A 112 -3.12 9.11 3.58
CA ALA A 112 -2.15 10.07 3.05
C ALA A 112 -1.97 11.30 3.95
N GLU A 113 -2.94 11.59 4.81
CA GLU A 113 -2.92 12.73 5.75
C GLU A 113 -2.72 12.31 7.21
N TRP A 114 -2.43 11.02 7.47
CA TRP A 114 -2.32 10.47 8.83
C TRP A 114 -0.96 10.71 9.49
#